data_AF-A7E762-F1
#
_entry.id   AF-A7E762-F1
#
_cell.length_a   1.000
_cell.length_b   1.000
_cell.length_c   1.000
_cell.angle_alpha   90.00
_cell.angle_beta   90.00
_cell.angle_gamma   90.00
#
_symmetry.space_group_name_H-M   'P 1'
#
loop_
_entity.id
_entity.type
_entity.pdbx_description
1 polymer ?
#
loop_
_entity_poly.entity_id
_entity_poly.type
_entity_poly.pdbx_seq_one_letter_code
_entity_poly.pdbx_strand_id
1 'polypeptide(L)'
;MADYTSWVASEIAFLEVVKRTEDTDTKWAVVTRAMIAEQPKHLRGGELFEQDPWPQRVYTPQRVFIRWTPIQEVQEEAIPEALGQNEFALRELAEAEAEAEAAEKAGAVRKSALEHDQLMRELESLEDELHLLESLQTLCESEATQFTAQFLHGVEEEFERLEMMRAICEAELRGKDDDDDDDDQ
;
A
#
# COMPACT_ATOMS: atom_id res chain seq x y z
N MET A 1 -51.95 31.25 25.73
CA MET A 1 -52.26 32.02 24.51
C MET A 1 -51.23 31.61 23.48
N ALA A 2 -51.62 30.94 22.41
CA ALA A 2 -50.70 30.55 21.35
C ALA A 2 -50.13 31.81 20.70
N ASP A 3 -48.82 31.83 20.47
CA ASP A 3 -48.15 32.95 19.84
C ASP A 3 -48.56 33.00 18.36
N TYR A 4 -49.57 33.83 18.04
CA TYR A 4 -50.10 33.97 16.68
C TYR A 4 -49.11 34.66 15.71
N THR A 5 -47.87 34.89 16.14
CA THR A 5 -46.87 35.66 15.40
C THR A 5 -46.00 34.80 14.46
N SER A 6 -45.69 33.55 14.80
CA SER A 6 -44.84 32.66 13.96
C SER A 6 -45.66 31.90 12.90
N TRP A 7 -45.08 31.70 11.71
CA TRP A 7 -45.61 30.82 10.67
C TRP A 7 -45.44 29.35 11.08
N VAL A 8 -46.41 28.48 10.79
CA VAL A 8 -46.21 27.04 10.98
C VAL A 8 -45.39 26.45 9.83
N ALA A 9 -44.71 25.33 10.07
CA ALA A 9 -43.78 24.74 9.11
C ALA A 9 -44.43 24.42 7.75
N SER A 10 -45.68 23.98 7.75
CA SER A 10 -46.47 23.72 6.54
C SER A 10 -46.90 24.99 5.80
N GLU A 11 -47.19 26.09 6.50
CA GLU A 11 -47.42 27.41 5.87
C GLU A 11 -46.15 27.84 5.11
N ILE A 12 -44.96 27.64 5.70
CA ILE A 12 -43.67 27.96 5.08
C ILE A 12 -43.40 27.05 3.87
N ALA A 13 -43.60 25.73 4.02
CA ALA A 13 -43.39 24.78 2.93
C ALA A 13 -44.31 25.04 1.74
N PHE A 14 -45.58 25.38 1.99
CA PHE A 14 -46.52 25.75 0.94
C PHE A 14 -46.11 27.03 0.22
N LEU A 15 -45.64 28.05 0.94
CA LEU A 15 -45.08 29.25 0.31
C LEU A 15 -43.88 28.97 -0.57
N GLU A 16 -42.95 28.13 -0.13
CA GLU A 16 -41.76 27.77 -0.91
C GLU A 16 -42.13 27.17 -2.26
N VAL A 17 -43.15 26.31 -2.29
CA VAL A 17 -43.66 25.68 -3.51
C VAL A 17 -44.30 26.72 -4.44
N VAL A 18 -45.23 27.54 -3.93
CA VAL A 18 -45.96 28.52 -4.76
C VAL A 18 -45.05 29.66 -5.25
N LYS A 19 -44.02 30.01 -4.48
CA LYS A 19 -43.05 31.05 -4.87
C LYS A 19 -42.18 30.61 -6.06
N ARG A 20 -41.80 29.34 -6.14
CA ARG A 20 -40.95 28.80 -7.21
C ARG A 20 -41.65 28.77 -8.57
N THR A 21 -42.98 28.77 -8.57
CA THR A 21 -43.79 28.68 -9.79
C THR A 21 -44.15 30.03 -10.41
N GLU A 22 -43.80 31.16 -9.78
CA GLU A 22 -44.26 32.51 -10.17
C GLU A 22 -43.09 33.51 -10.20
N ASP A 23 -42.80 34.09 -11.38
CA ASP A 23 -41.67 35.01 -11.61
C ASP A 23 -42.10 36.42 -12.07
N THR A 24 -43.31 36.85 -11.72
CA THR A 24 -43.89 38.12 -12.21
C THR A 24 -44.01 39.19 -11.12
N ASP A 25 -44.17 40.45 -11.52
CA ASP A 25 -44.45 41.60 -10.64
C ASP A 25 -45.71 41.41 -9.78
N THR A 26 -46.56 40.42 -10.11
CA THR A 26 -47.77 40.05 -9.35
C THR A 26 -47.59 38.84 -8.43
N LYS A 27 -46.37 38.33 -8.28
CA LYS A 27 -46.01 37.14 -7.49
C LYS A 27 -46.67 37.10 -6.12
N TRP A 28 -46.61 38.19 -5.36
CA TRP A 28 -47.20 38.22 -4.00
C TRP A 28 -48.72 38.22 -3.99
N ALA A 29 -49.36 38.75 -5.03
CA ALA A 29 -50.81 38.67 -5.18
C ALA A 29 -51.26 37.25 -5.55
N VAL A 30 -50.48 36.53 -6.36
CA VAL A 30 -50.76 35.12 -6.67
C VAL A 30 -50.53 34.23 -5.46
N VAL A 31 -49.37 34.35 -4.82
CA VAL A 31 -49.03 33.63 -3.59
C VAL A 31 -50.07 33.85 -2.50
N THR A 32 -50.51 35.10 -2.31
CA THR A 32 -51.57 35.41 -1.33
C THR A 32 -52.89 34.71 -1.67
N ARG A 33 -53.30 34.68 -2.95
CA ARG A 33 -54.50 33.97 -3.37
C ARG A 33 -54.40 32.47 -3.14
N ALA A 34 -53.24 31.87 -3.41
CA ALA A 34 -52.99 30.46 -3.14
C ALA A 34 -53.08 30.15 -1.63
N MET A 35 -52.47 30.97 -0.77
CA MET A 35 -52.55 30.84 0.68
C MET A 35 -54.00 30.93 1.20
N ILE A 36 -54.79 31.87 0.66
CA ILE A 36 -56.21 32.02 1.01
C ILE A 36 -57.03 30.80 0.57
N ALA A 37 -56.72 30.23 -0.59
CA ALA A 37 -57.40 29.05 -1.10
C ALA A 37 -57.03 27.78 -0.33
N GLU A 38 -55.80 27.69 0.17
CA GLU A 38 -55.31 26.52 0.91
C GLU A 38 -55.78 26.50 2.36
N GLN A 39 -55.81 27.67 3.02
CA GLN A 39 -56.11 27.78 4.44
C GLN A 39 -57.38 27.04 4.92
N PRO A 40 -58.53 27.07 4.20
CA PRO A 40 -59.74 26.35 4.63
C PRO A 40 -59.53 24.85 4.86
N LYS A 41 -58.61 24.21 4.13
CA LYS A 41 -58.27 22.79 4.32
C LYS A 41 -57.65 22.51 5.68
N HIS A 42 -56.94 23.51 6.21
CA HIS A 42 -56.20 23.44 7.46
C HIS A 42 -56.94 24.09 8.64
N LEU A 43 -58.17 24.60 8.44
CA LEU A 43 -59.03 25.13 9.50
C LEU A 43 -59.99 24.04 10.01
N ARG A 44 -60.57 24.24 11.19
CA ARG A 44 -61.48 23.27 11.81
C ARG A 44 -62.61 22.87 10.86
N GLY A 45 -62.71 21.57 10.55
CA GLY A 45 -63.66 21.00 9.59
C GLY A 45 -63.10 20.86 8.16
N GLY A 46 -61.88 21.31 7.90
CA GLY A 46 -61.12 21.06 6.68
C GLY A 46 -60.41 19.70 6.70
N GLU A 47 -60.01 19.26 5.51
CA GLU A 47 -59.47 17.92 5.27
C GLU A 47 -58.10 17.65 5.95
N LEU A 48 -57.30 18.70 6.18
CA LEU A 48 -55.95 18.62 6.76
C LEU A 48 -55.89 19.04 8.23
N PHE A 49 -56.99 19.54 8.80
CA PHE A 49 -56.97 20.14 10.14
C PHE A 49 -56.46 19.21 11.26
N GLU A 50 -56.78 17.92 11.21
CA GLU A 50 -56.35 16.97 12.25
C GLU A 50 -54.86 16.67 12.20
N GLN A 51 -54.24 16.74 11.01
CA GLN A 51 -52.84 16.39 10.77
C GLN A 51 -51.94 17.63 10.79
N ASP A 52 -52.45 18.75 10.28
CA ASP A 52 -51.70 19.98 10.03
C ASP A 52 -52.60 21.22 10.17
N PRO A 53 -52.96 21.62 11.41
CA PRO A 53 -53.83 22.76 11.65
C PRO A 53 -53.11 24.09 11.39
N TRP A 54 -53.67 24.90 10.50
CA TRP A 54 -53.20 26.26 10.30
C TRP A 54 -53.95 27.22 11.21
N PRO A 55 -53.29 28.26 11.72
CA PRO A 55 -53.97 29.36 12.38
C PRO A 55 -54.86 30.13 11.39
N GLN A 56 -56.00 30.61 11.87
CA GLN A 56 -56.84 31.50 11.08
C GLN A 56 -56.14 32.85 10.90
N ARG A 57 -55.85 33.20 9.64
CA ARG A 57 -55.12 34.41 9.26
C ARG A 57 -55.79 35.13 8.10
N VAL A 58 -55.63 36.44 8.08
CA VAL A 58 -55.91 37.27 6.90
C VAL A 58 -54.59 37.50 6.17
N TYR A 59 -54.42 36.84 5.03
CA TYR A 59 -53.28 37.03 4.14
C TYR A 59 -53.50 38.26 3.26
N THR A 60 -52.50 39.13 3.22
CA THR A 60 -52.39 40.22 2.26
C THR A 60 -51.02 40.15 1.59
N PRO A 61 -50.85 40.63 0.35
CA PRO A 61 -49.56 40.58 -0.34
C PRO A 61 -48.43 41.20 0.49
N GLN A 62 -48.71 42.31 1.16
CA GLN A 62 -47.74 42.98 2.03
C GLN A 62 -47.37 42.13 3.25
N ARG A 63 -48.34 41.45 3.89
CA ARG A 63 -48.07 40.60 5.06
C ARG A 63 -47.28 39.36 4.72
N VAL A 64 -47.58 38.75 3.57
CA VAL A 64 -46.83 37.59 3.08
C VAL A 64 -45.40 38.02 2.75
N PHE A 65 -45.23 39.14 2.03
CA PHE A 65 -43.91 39.70 1.71
C PHE A 65 -43.09 40.01 2.97
N ILE A 66 -43.59 40.86 3.87
CA ILE A 66 -42.88 41.29 5.09
C ILE A 66 -42.43 40.11 5.95
N ARG A 67 -43.23 39.04 6.00
CA ARG A 67 -42.90 37.87 6.82
C ARG A 67 -42.02 36.86 6.10
N TRP A 68 -42.07 36.82 4.77
CA TRP A 68 -41.27 35.90 3.97
C TRP A 68 -39.82 36.39 3.84
N THR A 69 -39.61 37.70 3.62
CA THR A 69 -38.29 38.27 3.36
C THR A 69 -37.24 37.86 4.41
N PRO A 70 -37.50 37.94 5.73
CA PRO A 70 -36.51 37.53 6.73
C PRO A 70 -36.20 36.03 6.73
N ILE A 71 -37.18 35.18 6.39
CA ILE A 71 -36.98 33.71 6.31
C ILE A 71 -36.02 33.40 5.15
N GLN A 72 -36.17 34.12 4.04
CA GLN A 72 -35.30 33.97 2.88
C GLN A 72 -33.89 34.48 3.15
N GLU A 73 -33.73 35.63 3.79
CA GLU A 73 -32.42 36.18 4.14
C GLU A 73 -31.61 35.21 5.01
N VAL A 74 -32.25 34.60 6.02
CA VAL A 74 -31.60 33.57 6.86
C VAL A 74 -31.23 32.32 6.06
N GLN A 75 -32.07 31.87 5.13
CA GLN A 75 -31.77 30.71 4.28
C GLN A 75 -30.62 31.02 3.30
N GLU A 76 -30.60 32.21 2.69
CA GLU A 76 -29.55 32.62 1.75
C GLU A 76 -28.20 32.85 2.42
N GLU A 77 -28.17 33.26 3.70
CA GLU A 77 -26.92 33.41 4.46
C GLU A 77 -26.40 32.08 5.03
N ALA A 78 -27.28 31.19 5.51
CA ALA A 78 -26.87 29.95 6.17
C ALA A 78 -26.39 28.86 5.19
N ILE A 79 -26.91 28.82 3.96
CA ILE A 79 -26.59 27.77 2.98
C ILE A 79 -25.13 27.89 2.46
N PRO A 80 -24.63 29.07 2.05
CA PRO A 80 -23.25 29.22 1.59
C PRO A 80 -22.23 28.95 2.69
N GLU A 81 -22.51 29.34 3.93
CA GLU A 81 -21.61 29.11 5.06
C GLU A 81 -21.47 27.61 5.38
N ALA A 82 -22.60 26.88 5.42
CA ALA A 82 -22.60 25.44 5.64
C ALA A 82 -21.92 24.67 4.48
N LEU A 83 -22.11 25.12 3.23
CA LEU A 83 -21.43 24.52 2.08
C LEU A 83 -19.91 24.78 2.13
N GLY A 84 -19.48 26.00 2.46
CA GLY A 84 -18.07 26.32 2.58
C GLY A 84 -17.35 25.57 3.71
N GLN A 85 -18.02 25.39 4.85
CA GLN A 85 -17.51 24.57 5.95
C GLN A 85 -17.36 23.09 5.56
N ASN A 86 -18.30 22.57 4.76
CA ASN A 86 -18.26 21.19 4.28
C ASN A 86 -17.14 20.98 3.24
N GLU A 87 -16.95 21.91 2.31
CA GLU A 87 -15.84 21.86 1.36
C GLU A 87 -14.47 21.92 2.04
N PHE A 88 -14.34 22.74 3.09
CA PHE A 88 -13.11 22.82 3.88
C PHE A 88 -12.83 21.49 4.60
N ALA A 89 -13.83 20.92 5.27
CA ALA A 89 -13.69 19.64 5.96
C ALA A 89 -13.35 18.48 5.00
N LEU A 90 -13.96 18.45 3.81
CA LEU A 90 -13.64 17.46 2.78
C LEU A 90 -12.21 17.60 2.28
N ARG A 91 -11.71 18.84 2.13
CA ARG A 91 -10.34 19.09 1.72
C ARG A 91 -9.33 18.66 2.78
N GLU A 92 -9.57 18.97 4.05
CA GLU A 92 -8.72 18.52 5.16
C GLU A 92 -8.68 16.99 5.25
N LEU A 93 -9.83 16.32 5.07
CA LEU A 93 -9.88 14.86 5.07
C LEU A 93 -9.03 14.27 3.93
N ALA A 94 -9.17 14.80 2.71
CA ALA A 94 -8.41 14.32 1.56
C ALA A 94 -6.89 14.55 1.71
N GLU A 95 -6.48 15.66 2.32
CA GLU A 95 -5.08 15.94 2.61
C GLU A 95 -4.52 14.95 3.66
N ALA A 96 -5.25 14.71 4.74
CA ALA A 96 -4.87 13.74 5.76
C ALA A 96 -4.75 12.31 5.21
N GLU A 97 -5.67 11.89 4.32
CA GLU A 97 -5.60 10.59 3.64
C GLU A 97 -4.36 10.48 2.74
N ALA A 98 -4.06 11.52 1.96
CA ALA A 98 -2.87 11.54 1.09
C ALA A 98 -1.57 11.48 1.90
N GLU A 99 -1.49 12.18 3.03
CA GLU A 99 -0.34 12.12 3.93
C GLU A 99 -0.16 10.72 4.54
N ALA A 100 -1.24 10.08 4.96
CA ALA A 100 -1.21 8.72 5.51
C ALA A 100 -0.73 7.70 4.46
N GLU A 101 -1.24 7.78 3.23
CA GLU A 101 -0.82 6.91 2.13
C GLU A 101 0.66 7.11 1.77
N ALA A 102 1.13 8.36 1.74
CA ALA A 102 2.53 8.68 1.48
C ALA A 102 3.45 8.12 2.58
N ALA A 103 3.04 8.22 3.85
CA ALA A 103 3.78 7.66 4.98
C ALA A 103 3.86 6.12 4.92
N GLU A 104 2.77 5.45 4.56
CA GLU A 104 2.75 3.99 4.39
C GLU A 104 3.69 3.54 3.26
N LYS A 105 3.61 4.20 2.09
CA LYS A 105 4.50 3.91 0.96
C LYS A 105 5.97 4.14 1.31
N ALA A 106 6.29 5.23 2.00
CA ALA A 106 7.65 5.50 2.46
C ALA A 106 8.15 4.42 3.44
N GLY A 107 7.27 3.94 4.34
CA GLY A 107 7.55 2.83 5.24
C GLY A 107 7.86 1.52 4.50
N ALA A 108 7.05 1.18 3.49
CA ALA A 108 7.25 -0.02 2.66
C ALA A 108 8.57 0.03 1.88
N VAL A 109 8.89 1.16 1.25
CA VAL A 109 10.16 1.35 0.54
C VAL A 109 11.35 1.20 1.48
N ARG A 110 11.29 1.80 2.67
CA ARG A 110 12.36 1.69 3.68
C ARG A 110 12.57 0.25 4.14
N LYS A 111 11.49 -0.50 4.36
CA LYS A 111 11.56 -1.92 4.72
C LYS A 111 12.20 -2.74 3.60
N SER A 112 11.77 -2.54 2.36
CA SER A 112 12.33 -3.21 1.19
C SER A 112 13.83 -2.90 1.01
N ALA A 113 14.25 -1.65 1.24
CA ALA A 113 15.66 -1.26 1.18
C ALA A 113 16.49 -1.99 2.25
N LEU A 114 15.98 -2.11 3.48
CA LEU A 114 16.66 -2.84 4.55
C LEU A 114 16.79 -4.34 4.25
N GLU A 115 15.75 -4.95 3.70
CA GLU A 115 15.77 -6.36 3.27
C GLU A 115 16.78 -6.58 2.14
N HIS A 116 16.84 -5.68 1.17
CA HIS A 116 17.83 -5.71 0.10
C HIS A 116 19.26 -5.58 0.64
N ASP A 117 19.52 -4.62 1.53
CA ASP A 117 20.84 -4.43 2.16
C ASP A 117 21.26 -5.63 3.03
N GLN A 118 20.30 -6.35 3.61
CA GLN A 118 20.58 -7.58 4.34
C GLN A 118 20.99 -8.70 3.38
N LEU A 119 20.22 -8.92 2.30
CA LEU A 119 20.53 -9.94 1.30
C LEU A 119 21.89 -9.70 0.63
N MET A 120 22.24 -8.45 0.35
CA MET A 120 23.55 -8.12 -0.22
C MET A 120 24.71 -8.52 0.71
N ARG A 121 24.56 -8.32 2.03
CA ARG A 121 25.56 -8.75 3.01
C ARG A 121 25.64 -10.27 3.14
N GLU A 122 24.52 -10.96 3.04
CA GLU A 122 24.48 -12.43 3.03
C GLU A 122 25.16 -13.00 1.77
N LEU A 123 24.95 -12.39 0.60
CA LEU A 123 25.63 -12.77 -0.63
C LEU A 123 27.14 -12.57 -0.53
N GLU A 124 27.61 -11.42 -0.06
CA GLU A 124 29.05 -11.14 0.13
C GLU A 124 29.70 -12.18 1.06
N SER A 125 29.02 -12.52 2.17
CA SER A 125 29.49 -13.58 3.07
C SER A 125 29.58 -14.96 2.41
N LEU A 126 28.62 -15.31 1.55
CA LEU A 126 28.64 -16.59 0.82
C LEU A 126 29.73 -16.61 -0.26
N GLU A 127 29.99 -15.48 -0.92
CA GLU A 127 31.08 -15.35 -1.88
C GLU A 127 32.44 -15.55 -1.19
N ASP A 128 32.64 -14.97 -0.01
CA ASP A 128 33.83 -15.18 0.81
C ASP A 128 33.99 -16.66 1.24
N GLU A 129 32.91 -17.31 1.67
CA GLU A 129 32.92 -18.73 2.02
C GLU A 129 33.24 -19.63 0.81
N LEU A 130 32.68 -19.32 -0.35
CA LEU A 130 32.95 -20.04 -1.60
C LEU A 130 34.43 -19.91 -1.99
N HIS A 131 34.98 -18.69 -1.94
CA HIS A 131 36.40 -18.46 -2.23
C HIS A 131 37.32 -19.21 -1.26
N LEU A 132 36.95 -19.31 0.03
CA LEU A 132 37.69 -20.12 1.00
C LEU A 132 37.65 -21.61 0.63
N LEU A 133 36.50 -22.13 0.23
CA LEU A 133 36.35 -23.53 -0.19
C LEU A 133 37.16 -23.85 -1.45
N GLU A 134 37.17 -22.96 -2.44
CA GLU A 134 38.00 -23.10 -3.64
C GLU A 134 39.50 -23.09 -3.29
N SER A 135 39.91 -22.23 -2.36
CA SER A 135 41.29 -22.17 -1.85
C SER A 135 41.68 -23.48 -1.13
N LEU A 136 40.77 -24.06 -0.35
CA LEU A 136 41.01 -25.35 0.33
C LEU A 136 41.07 -26.50 -0.67
N GLN A 137 40.19 -26.50 -1.68
CA GLN A 137 40.19 -27.53 -2.72
C GLN A 137 41.52 -27.52 -3.49
N THR A 138 41.97 -26.35 -3.94
CA THR A 138 43.26 -26.22 -4.65
C THR A 138 44.44 -26.65 -3.80
N LEU A 139 44.42 -26.37 -2.49
CA LEU A 139 45.44 -26.88 -1.56
C LEU A 139 45.41 -28.42 -1.46
N CYS A 140 44.23 -29.01 -1.30
CA CYS A 140 44.09 -30.48 -1.25
C CYS A 140 44.56 -31.15 -2.56
N GLU A 141 44.23 -30.58 -3.72
CA GLU A 141 44.69 -31.07 -5.03
C GLU A 141 46.22 -30.96 -5.17
N SER A 142 46.80 -29.86 -4.69
CA SER A 142 48.25 -29.66 -4.62
C SER A 142 48.92 -30.71 -3.73
N GLU A 143 48.42 -30.92 -2.52
CA GLU A 143 48.98 -31.90 -1.58
C GLU A 143 48.85 -33.33 -2.11
N ALA A 144 47.72 -33.67 -2.72
CA ALA A 144 47.50 -34.98 -3.33
C ALA A 144 48.47 -35.23 -4.49
N THR A 145 48.67 -34.24 -5.37
CA THR A 145 49.63 -34.36 -6.49
C THR A 145 51.06 -34.46 -5.99
N GLN A 146 51.45 -33.67 -4.98
CA GLN A 146 52.77 -33.75 -4.36
C GLN A 146 53.02 -35.11 -3.69
N PHE A 147 52.05 -35.63 -2.93
CA PHE A 147 52.14 -36.95 -2.30
C PHE A 147 52.29 -38.06 -3.36
N THR A 148 51.49 -38.01 -4.42
CA THR A 148 51.54 -38.99 -5.51
C THR A 148 52.90 -38.96 -6.21
N ALA A 149 53.44 -37.77 -6.46
CA ALA A 149 54.77 -37.60 -7.05
C ALA A 149 55.89 -38.16 -6.15
N GLN A 150 55.86 -37.87 -4.85
CA GLN A 150 56.83 -38.40 -3.88
C GLN A 150 56.75 -39.93 -3.78
N PHE A 151 55.54 -40.49 -3.79
CA PHE A 151 55.34 -41.94 -3.76
C PHE A 151 55.91 -42.61 -5.02
N LEU A 152 55.60 -42.09 -6.21
CA LEU A 152 56.12 -42.64 -7.47
C LEU A 152 57.65 -42.59 -7.53
N HIS A 153 58.25 -41.47 -7.09
CA HIS A 153 59.69 -41.34 -7.05
C HIS A 153 60.34 -42.40 -6.13
N GLY A 154 59.77 -42.66 -4.95
CA GLY A 154 60.26 -43.70 -4.06
C GLY A 154 60.12 -45.12 -4.64
N VAL A 155 59.07 -45.38 -5.45
CA VAL A 155 58.91 -46.65 -6.17
C VAL A 155 59.97 -46.81 -7.26
N GLU A 156 60.28 -45.74 -7.99
CA GLU A 156 61.34 -45.73 -9.02
C GLU A 156 62.72 -46.01 -8.41
N GLU A 157 63.07 -45.34 -7.30
CA GLU A 157 64.36 -45.56 -6.60
C GLU A 157 64.52 -47.02 -6.13
N GLU A 158 63.46 -47.62 -5.55
CA GLU A 158 63.53 -49.00 -5.10
C GLU A 158 63.58 -49.99 -6.28
N PHE A 159 62.93 -49.67 -7.41
CA PHE A 159 63.04 -50.46 -8.63
C PHE A 159 64.46 -50.43 -9.21
N GLU A 160 65.08 -49.25 -9.32
CA GLU A 160 66.48 -49.11 -9.76
C GLU A 160 67.44 -49.88 -8.84
N ARG A 161 67.22 -49.82 -7.53
CA ARG A 161 67.99 -50.59 -6.54
C ARG A 161 67.86 -52.09 -6.74
N LEU A 162 66.64 -52.58 -6.99
CA LEU A 162 66.38 -54.00 -7.28
C LEU A 162 67.03 -54.45 -8.59
N GLU A 163 66.98 -53.63 -9.64
CA GLU A 163 67.67 -53.90 -10.91
C GLU A 163 69.18 -53.97 -10.73
N MET A 164 69.76 -53.06 -9.95
CA MET A 164 71.19 -53.09 -9.61
C MET A 164 71.55 -54.38 -8.86
N MET A 165 70.78 -54.77 -7.85
CA MET A 165 71.03 -56.03 -7.13
C MET A 165 70.90 -57.24 -8.05
N ARG A 166 69.90 -57.26 -8.94
CA ARG A 166 69.74 -58.30 -9.94
C ARG A 166 70.98 -58.39 -10.84
N ALA A 167 71.48 -57.27 -11.34
CA ALA A 167 72.67 -57.22 -12.19
C ALA A 167 73.92 -57.74 -11.47
N ILE A 168 74.09 -57.42 -10.18
CA ILE A 168 75.17 -57.96 -9.35
C ILE A 168 75.06 -59.48 -9.23
N CYS A 169 73.88 -60.01 -8.89
CA CYS A 169 73.66 -61.45 -8.78
C CYS A 169 73.88 -62.18 -10.12
N GLU A 170 73.43 -61.61 -11.25
CA GLU A 170 73.66 -62.17 -12.58
C GLU A 170 75.16 -62.20 -12.94
N ALA A 171 75.93 -61.18 -12.55
CA ALA A 171 77.38 -61.15 -12.75
C ALA A 171 78.12 -62.19 -11.89
N GLU A 172 77.73 -62.35 -10.61
CA GLU A 172 78.30 -63.36 -9.71
C GLU A 172 78.03 -64.79 -10.17
N LEU A 173 76.84 -65.05 -10.72
CA LEU A 173 76.50 -66.35 -11.28
C LEU A 173 77.34 -66.66 -12.52
N ARG A 174 77.51 -65.68 -13.42
CA ARG A 174 78.28 -65.87 -14.66
C ARG A 174 79.78 -66.12 -14.38
N GLY A 175 80.35 -65.49 -13.37
CA GLY A 175 81.76 -65.71 -12.98
C GLY A 175 82.04 -67.05 -12.30
N LYS A 176 81.01 -67.82 -11.93
CA LYS A 176 81.17 -69.17 -11.36
C LYS A 176 81.20 -70.28 -12.41
N ASP A 177 80.70 -70.01 -13.62
CA ASP A 177 80.66 -71.00 -14.70
C ASP A 177 81.98 -71.04 -15.51
N ASP A 178 82.89 -70.08 -15.31
CA ASP A 178 84.16 -69.96 -16.06
C ASP A 178 85.37 -70.63 -15.36
N ASP A 179 85.22 -71.15 -14.13
CA ASP A 179 86.33 -71.75 -13.34
C ASP A 179 86.35 -73.31 -13.36
N ASP A 180 85.47 -73.98 -14.12
CA ASP A 180 85.34 -75.45 -14.13
C ASP A 180 85.97 -76.15 -15.38
N ASP A 181 86.73 -75.45 -16.23
CA ASP A 181 87.23 -75.99 -17.52
C ASP A 181 88.76 -76.31 -17.57
N ASP A 182 89.46 -76.42 -16.43
CA ASP A 182 90.93 -76.65 -16.39
C ASP A 182 91.35 -77.95 -15.65
N ASP A 183 90.69 -79.07 -15.91
CA ASP A 183 91.15 -80.40 -15.46
C ASP A 183 90.94 -81.48 -16.56
N ASP A 184 91.68 -81.38 -17.68
CA ASP A 184 91.99 -82.53 -18.56
C ASP A 184 93.06 -82.18 -19.62
N GLN A 185 94.35 -82.13 -19.23
CA GLN A 185 95.48 -82.38 -20.15
C GLN A 185 96.81 -82.71 -19.44
#